data_AF-K8X660-F1
#
_entry.id   AF-K8X660-F1
#
_cell.length_a   1.000
_cell.length_b   1.000
_cell.length_c   1.000
_cell.angle_alpha   90.00
_cell.angle_beta   90.00
_cell.angle_gamma   90.00
#
_symmetry.space_group_name_H-M   'P 1'
#
loop_
_entity.id
_entity.type
_entity.pdbx_description
1 polymer ?
#
loop_
_entity_poly.entity_id
_entity_poly.type
_entity_poly.pdbx_seq_one_letter_code
_entity_poly.pdbx_strand_id
1 'polypeptide(L)'
;MVNGLLIPYLVNSIRMLESGFASREDIDEGMISGCAHPLGPLTLCDRIGLDLILAITESLHAEFREQQHIRRRCYSAWSMPV
;
A
#
# COMPACT_ATOMS: atom_id res chain seq x y z
N MET A 1 3.49 -11.08 -13.12
CA MET A 1 2.12 -10.61 -13.43
C MET A 1 1.35 -10.18 -12.18
N VAL A 2 1.27 -10.99 -11.13
CA VAL A 2 0.52 -10.63 -9.89
C VAL A 2 1.08 -9.38 -9.20
N ASN A 3 2.40 -9.31 -8.97
CA ASN A 3 3.01 -8.15 -8.28
C ASN A 3 2.87 -6.84 -9.06
N GLY A 4 2.77 -6.88 -10.39
CA GLY A 4 2.58 -5.69 -11.22
C GLY A 4 1.18 -5.06 -11.10
N LEU A 5 0.18 -5.80 -10.61
CA LEU A 5 -1.16 -5.28 -10.33
C LEU A 5 -1.37 -5.03 -8.84
N LEU A 6 -0.90 -5.96 -8.00
CA LEU A 6 -1.10 -5.92 -6.56
C LEU A 6 -0.32 -4.77 -5.92
N ILE A 7 0.95 -4.56 -6.29
CA ILE A 7 1.81 -3.57 -5.64
C ILE A 7 1.31 -2.14 -5.91
N PRO A 8 0.99 -1.72 -7.16
CA PRO A 8 0.38 -0.40 -7.40
C PRO A 8 -0.90 -0.15 -6.60
N TYR A 9 -1.74 -1.18 -6.45
CA TYR A 9 -2.96 -1.08 -5.63
C TYR A 9 -2.64 -0.80 -4.15
N LEU A 10 -1.69 -1.53 -3.57
CA LEU A 10 -1.24 -1.34 -2.20
C LEU A 10 -0.59 0.04 -2.00
N VAL A 11 0.26 0.47 -2.93
CA VAL A 11 0.91 1.78 -2.94
C VAL A 11 -0.13 2.91 -2.95
N ASN A 12 -1.17 2.81 -3.77
CA ASN A 12 -2.22 3.83 -3.83
C ASN A 12 -3.07 3.88 -2.55
N SER A 13 -3.35 2.73 -1.93
CA SER A 13 -4.04 2.66 -0.65
C SER A 13 -3.25 3.35 0.46
N ILE A 14 -1.93 3.13 0.50
CA ILE A 14 -1.02 3.82 1.42
C ILE A 14 -1.06 5.34 1.17
N ARG A 15 -0.99 5.79 -0.08
CA ARG A 15 -1.05 7.22 -0.42
C ARG A 15 -2.37 7.87 -0.02
N MET A 16 -3.48 7.14 -0.10
CA MET A 16 -4.80 7.61 0.30
C MET A 16 -4.91 7.80 1.82
N LEU A 17 -4.26 6.92 2.59
CA LEU A 17 -4.11 7.10 4.04
C LEU A 17 -3.22 8.32 4.35
N GLU A 18 -2.09 8.48 3.64
CA GLU A 18 -1.16 9.58 3.86
C GLU A 18 -1.73 10.96 3.52
N SER A 19 -2.60 11.05 2.51
CA SER A 19 -3.28 12.30 2.19
C SER A 19 -4.34 12.68 3.23
N GLY A 20 -4.63 11.80 4.20
CA GLY A 20 -5.70 11.97 5.18
C GLY A 20 -7.09 11.93 4.56
N PHE A 21 -7.24 11.31 3.39
CA PHE A 21 -8.52 11.24 2.68
C PHE A 21 -9.54 10.35 3.42
N ALA A 22 -9.07 9.29 4.07
CA ALA A 22 -9.87 8.36 4.87
C ALA A 22 -9.02 7.74 5.98
N SER A 23 -9.66 7.23 7.03
CA SER A 23 -8.98 6.47 8.09
C SER A 23 -8.51 5.10 7.59
N ARG A 24 -7.60 4.45 8.32
CA ARG A 24 -7.09 3.12 7.96
C ARG A 24 -8.24 2.11 7.87
N GLU A 25 -9.14 2.16 8.85
CA GLU A 25 -10.29 1.28 8.99
C GLU A 25 -11.28 1.50 7.85
N ASP A 26 -11.58 2.76 7.49
CA ASP A 26 -12.50 3.08 6.38
C ASP A 26 -11.96 2.60 5.03
N ILE A 27 -10.64 2.70 4.82
CA ILE A 27 -9.98 2.23 3.58
C ILE A 27 -10.09 0.71 3.48
N ASP A 28 -9.79 0.00 4.57
CA ASP A 28 -9.83 -1.46 4.59
C ASP A 28 -11.27 -1.99 4.48
N GLU A 29 -12.21 -1.41 5.24
CA GLU A 29 -13.62 -1.80 5.20
C GLU A 29 -14.25 -1.48 3.85
N GLY A 30 -13.94 -0.33 3.24
CA GLY A 30 -14.41 0.02 1.91
C GLY A 30 -13.98 -0.99 0.85
N MET A 31 -12.77 -1.54 0.94
CA MET A 31 -12.29 -2.56 0.01
C MET A 31 -12.85 -3.96 0.30
N ILE A 32 -13.09 -4.30 1.56
CA ILE A 32 -13.73 -5.56 1.96
C ILE A 32 -15.20 -5.56 1.53
N SER A 33 -15.96 -4.52 1.90
CA SER A 33 -17.40 -4.43 1.63
C SER A 33 -17.70 -4.07 0.17
N GLY A 34 -16.89 -3.20 -0.44
CA GLY A 34 -17.14 -2.68 -1.78
C GLY A 34 -16.56 -3.54 -2.91
N CYS A 35 -15.45 -4.23 -2.65
CA CYS A 35 -14.75 -5.04 -3.67
C CYS A 35 -14.67 -6.53 -3.33
N ALA A 36 -15.38 -6.98 -2.27
CA ALA A 36 -15.40 -8.36 -1.81
C ALA A 36 -14.00 -8.95 -1.58
N HIS A 37 -13.02 -8.11 -1.21
CA HIS A 37 -11.69 -8.59 -0.85
C HIS A 37 -11.76 -9.25 0.54
N PRO A 38 -11.10 -10.41 0.74
CA PRO A 38 -11.10 -11.10 2.03
C PRO A 38 -10.30 -10.37 3.12
N LEU A 39 -9.47 -9.40 2.72
CA LEU A 39 -8.64 -8.60 3.60
C LEU A 39 -8.44 -7.22 2.99
N GLY A 40 -8.46 -6.18 3.83
CA GLY A 40 -8.18 -4.81 3.40
C GLY A 40 -6.73 -4.63 2.95
N PRO A 41 -6.46 -3.68 2.04
CA PRO A 41 -5.12 -3.43 1.51
C PRO A 41 -4.10 -3.04 2.57
N LEU A 42 -4.46 -2.23 3.56
CA LEU A 42 -3.53 -1.75 4.57
C LEU A 42 -3.18 -2.88 5.55
N THR A 43 -4.17 -3.65 5.97
CA THR A 43 -3.94 -4.89 6.74
C THR A 43 -3.11 -5.90 5.94
N LEU A 44 -3.27 -5.96 4.61
CA LEU A 44 -2.43 -6.80 3.76
C LEU A 44 -0.98 -6.28 3.70
N CYS A 45 -0.78 -4.97 3.67
CA CYS A 45 0.54 -4.35 3.77
C CYS A 45 1.24 -4.70 5.09
N ASP A 46 0.51 -4.65 6.21
CA ASP A 46 1.01 -5.06 7.53
C ASP A 46 1.50 -6.53 7.52
N ARG A 47 0.75 -7.43 6.88
CA ARG A 47 1.10 -8.86 6.84
C ARG A 47 2.29 -9.18 5.93
N ILE A 48 2.37 -8.51 4.78
CA ILE A 48 3.48 -8.70 3.83
C ILE A 48 4.77 -8.07 4.40
N GLY A 49 4.62 -7.01 5.18
CA GLY A 49 5.72 -6.21 5.67
C GLY A 49 6.02 -5.08 4.69
N LEU A 50 6.10 -3.86 5.21
CA LEU A 50 6.37 -2.70 4.40
C LEU A 50 7.71 -2.86 3.67
N ASP A 51 8.81 -3.21 4.36
CA ASP A 51 10.15 -3.30 3.75
C ASP A 51 10.18 -4.13 2.46
N LEU A 52 9.42 -5.23 2.41
CA LEU A 52 9.26 -6.05 1.22
C LEU A 52 8.49 -5.33 0.12
N ILE A 53 7.40 -4.63 0.45
CA ILE A 53 6.63 -3.81 -0.48
C ILE A 53 7.50 -2.70 -1.08
N LEU A 54 8.35 -2.02 -0.30
CA LEU A 54 9.28 -1.02 -0.85
C LEU A 54 10.31 -1.67 -1.78
N ALA A 55 10.92 -2.78 -1.38
CA ALA A 55 11.88 -3.48 -2.23
C ALA A 55 11.28 -3.90 -3.57
N ILE A 56 10.04 -4.44 -3.56
CA ILE A 56 9.34 -4.82 -4.78
C ILE A 56 8.93 -3.58 -5.60
N THR A 57 8.49 -2.51 -4.95
CA THR A 57 8.12 -1.24 -5.63
C THR A 57 9.34 -0.61 -6.30
N GLU A 58 10.50 -0.60 -5.64
CA GLU A 58 11.76 -0.10 -6.22
C GLU A 58 12.19 -0.97 -7.42
N SER A 59 12.05 -2.29 -7.33
CA SER A 59 12.32 -3.21 -8.43
C SER A 59 11.38 -2.98 -9.62
N LEU A 60 10.07 -2.85 -9.38
CA LEU A 60 9.07 -2.58 -10.41
C LEU A 60 9.27 -1.19 -11.05
N HIS A 61 9.66 -0.19 -10.25
CA HIS A 61 9.99 1.14 -10.77
C HIS A 61 11.22 1.09 -11.67
N ALA A 62 12.25 0.32 -11.32
CA ALA A 62 13.44 0.16 -12.15
C ALA A 62 13.13 -0.55 -13.47
N GLU A 63 12.27 -1.56 -13.44
CA GLU A 63 11.93 -2.41 -14.59
C GLU A 63 10.94 -1.74 -15.57
N PHE A 64 9.91 -1.07 -15.05
CA PHE A 64 8.83 -0.50 -15.87
C PHE A 64 8.83 1.04 -15.94
N ARG A 65 9.73 1.73 -15.22
CA ARG A 65 9.73 3.19 -15.04
C ARG A 65 8.37 3.79 -14.64
N GLU A 66 7.52 3.02 -13.99
CA GLU A 66 6.19 3.48 -13.59
C GLU A 66 6.25 4.49 -12.44
N GLN A 67 5.48 5.58 -12.52
CA GLN A 67 5.56 6.70 -11.57
C GLN A 67 5.10 6.42 -10.13
N GLN A 68 4.71 5.18 -9.80
CA GLN A 68 4.22 4.83 -8.47
C GLN A 68 5.38 4.50 -7.52
N HIS A 69 5.98 5.54 -6.94
CA HIS A 69 7.05 5.45 -5.94
C HIS A 69 6.49 5.73 -4.53
N ILE A 70 6.75 4.83 -3.56
CA ILE A 70 6.51 5.08 -2.13
C ILE A 70 7.65 5.96 -1.61
N ARG A 71 7.34 7.15 -1.07
CA ARG A 71 8.36 8.00 -0.42
C ARG A 71 8.86 7.30 0.84
N ARG A 72 10.17 7.34 1.10
CA ARG A 72 10.74 6.85 2.38
C ARG A 72 10.13 7.51 3.63
N ARG A 73 9.46 8.65 3.49
CA ARG A 73 8.73 9.33 4.57
C ARG A 73 7.50 8.53 5.07
N CYS A 74 6.86 7.73 4.21
CA CYS A 74 5.75 6.86 4.58
C CYS A 74 6.19 5.83 5.64
N TYR A 75 7.40 5.27 5.48
CA TYR A 75 8.01 4.32 6.44
C TYR A 75 8.19 4.94 7.82
N SER A 76 8.72 6.16 7.88
CA SER A 76 8.93 6.85 9.15
C SER A 76 7.62 7.22 9.86
N ALA A 77 6.53 7.45 9.12
CA ALA A 77 5.22 7.75 9.69
C ALA A 77 4.51 6.49 10.20
N TRP A 78 4.74 5.33 9.58
CA TRP A 78 4.20 4.03 10.00
C TRP A 78 4.94 3.38 11.18
N SER A 79 6.17 3.80 11.48
CA SER A 79 6.91 3.37 12.69
C SER A 79 6.45 4.08 13.97
N MET A 80 5.51 5.03 13.88
CA MET A 80 4.83 5.54 15.06
C MET A 80 3.73 4.56 15.46
N PRO A 81 3.76 4.04 16.70
CA PRO A 81 2.76 3.10 17.15
C PRO A 81 1.39 3.79 17.14
N VAL A 82 0.42 3.11 16.52
CA VAL A 82 -0.98 3.23 16.93
C VAL A 82 -1.13 2.77 18.38
#